data_AF-A0A9W8XMG3-F1
#
_entry.id   AF-A0A9W8XMG3-F1
#
_cell.length_a   1.000
_cell.length_b   1.000
_cell.length_c   1.000
_cell.angle_alpha   90.00
_cell.angle_beta   90.00
_cell.angle_gamma   90.00
#
_symmetry.space_group_name_H-M   'P 1'
#
loop_
_entity.id
_entity.type
_entity.pdbx_description
1 polymer ?
#
loop_
_entity_poly.entity_id
_entity_poly.type
_entity_poly.pdbx_seq_one_letter_code
_entity_poly.pdbx_strand_id
1 'polypeptide(L)'
;MVQDVKFGALVYEYQTMDVVGPFDLINTAGRGASEYLLTHNAISPETVEKAPNFLFYHIGQTLEPSFEFPQSYVDFIKRHHAAGKTIFCTCTGAAALASTGILDGKNATVNNVEYKWITNRYPKVNWSKDKKWVIDGNIWTGGGAVAGMDMFAHWLEKSFGKDVMMSGAKNLDYEPRDINGIGGVIPFRYDKEGKQVSTTVFPN
;
A
#
# COMPACT_ATOMS: atom_id res chain seq x y z
N MET A 1 -24.05 -4.37 5.42
CA MET A 1 -22.91 -4.22 6.35
C MET A 1 -21.63 -4.32 5.51
N VAL A 2 -20.76 -3.32 5.58
CA VAL A 2 -19.45 -3.42 4.92
C VAL A 2 -18.60 -4.44 5.66
N GLN A 3 -17.96 -5.31 4.88
CA GLN A 3 -17.14 -6.39 5.39
C GLN A 3 -15.88 -5.85 6.05
N ASP A 4 -15.55 -6.33 7.24
CA ASP A 4 -14.28 -6.00 7.89
C ASP A 4 -13.10 -6.53 7.06
N VAL A 5 -12.09 -5.67 6.87
CA VAL A 5 -10.88 -6.01 6.13
C VAL A 5 -9.74 -6.23 7.12
N LYS A 6 -9.30 -7.48 7.25
CA LYS A 6 -8.18 -7.82 8.14
C LYS A 6 -6.87 -7.60 7.41
N PHE A 7 -6.02 -6.74 7.96
CA PHE A 7 -4.71 -6.42 7.37
C PHE A 7 -3.58 -6.88 8.30
N GLY A 8 -2.68 -7.71 7.81
CA GLY A 8 -1.51 -8.18 8.57
C GLY A 8 -0.24 -7.69 7.91
N ALA A 9 0.75 -7.26 8.70
CA ALA A 9 2.11 -7.08 8.21
C ALA A 9 3.03 -8.08 8.87
N LEU A 10 3.81 -8.76 8.05
CA LEU A 10 5.04 -9.39 8.50
C LEU A 10 6.09 -8.28 8.62
N VAL A 11 6.44 -7.90 9.85
CA VAL A 11 7.44 -6.86 10.11
C VAL A 11 8.71 -7.52 10.62
N TYR A 12 9.79 -7.40 9.85
CA TYR A 12 11.07 -8.00 10.21
C TYR A 12 12.15 -7.20 9.54
N GLU A 13 13.09 -6.67 10.33
CA GLU A 13 14.23 -5.89 9.84
C GLU A 13 13.82 -4.94 8.70
N TYR A 14 12.82 -4.10 8.99
CA TYR A 14 12.09 -3.37 7.97
C TYR A 14 12.40 -1.87 8.06
N GLN A 15 12.34 -1.22 6.91
CA GLN A 15 12.33 0.24 6.86
C GLN A 15 10.95 0.73 7.28
N THR A 16 10.88 1.55 8.32
CA THR A 16 9.60 1.98 8.96
C THR A 16 8.55 2.46 7.97
N MET A 17 8.95 3.27 6.99
CA MET A 17 8.05 3.86 6.00
C MET A 17 7.40 2.82 5.07
N ASP A 18 8.02 1.65 4.87
CA ASP A 18 7.46 0.55 4.06
C ASP A 18 6.20 -0.05 4.67
N VAL A 19 6.03 0.07 5.99
CA VAL A 19 4.89 -0.51 6.72
C VAL A 19 3.98 0.59 7.25
N VAL A 20 4.53 1.55 7.98
CA VAL A 20 3.75 2.55 8.70
C VAL A 20 3.03 3.49 7.73
N GLY A 21 3.68 3.92 6.64
CA GLY A 21 3.04 4.80 5.64
C GLY A 21 1.76 4.18 5.04
N PRO A 22 1.83 2.98 4.45
CA PRO A 22 0.64 2.26 4.01
C PRO A 22 -0.41 2.04 5.09
N PHE A 23 0.01 1.65 6.31
CA PHE A 23 -0.93 1.34 7.39
C PHE A 23 -1.68 2.58 7.86
N ASP A 24 -0.99 3.70 8.00
CA ASP A 24 -1.60 4.95 8.44
C ASP A 24 -2.57 5.49 7.38
N LEU A 25 -2.22 5.38 6.10
CA LEU A 25 -3.12 5.70 4.98
C LEU A 25 -4.41 4.85 5.02
N ILE A 26 -4.25 3.54 5.19
CA ILE A 26 -5.37 2.59 5.25
C ILE A 26 -6.23 2.88 6.48
N ASN A 27 -5.62 3.02 7.65
CA ASN A 27 -6.32 3.31 8.91
C ASN A 27 -7.16 4.59 8.82
N THR A 28 -6.56 5.63 8.22
CA THR A 28 -7.19 6.94 8.07
C THR A 28 -8.29 6.95 7.00
N ALA A 29 -8.24 6.03 6.04
CA ALA A 29 -9.35 5.75 5.13
C ALA A 29 -10.45 4.87 5.76
N GLY A 30 -10.24 4.35 6.97
CA GLY A 30 -11.15 3.46 7.66
C GLY A 30 -12.40 4.15 8.21
N ARG A 31 -13.39 3.33 8.56
CA ARG A 31 -14.70 3.79 9.07
C ARG A 31 -14.59 4.69 10.29
N GLY A 32 -13.80 4.33 11.30
CA GLY A 32 -13.68 5.13 12.53
C GLY A 32 -13.14 6.54 12.25
N ALA A 33 -12.15 6.68 11.37
CA ALA A 33 -11.65 7.98 10.95
C ALA A 33 -12.69 8.74 10.11
N SER A 34 -13.43 8.03 9.25
CA SER A 34 -14.49 8.61 8.43
C SER A 34 -15.68 9.12 9.27
N GLU A 35 -16.08 8.39 10.30
CA GLU A 35 -17.10 8.83 11.26
C GLU A 35 -16.68 10.12 11.99
N TYR A 36 -15.42 10.21 12.41
CA TYR A 36 -14.88 11.44 13.01
C TYR A 36 -14.93 12.62 12.03
N LEU A 37 -14.55 12.42 10.77
CA LEU A 37 -14.59 13.47 9.74
C LEU A 37 -16.00 13.92 9.40
N LEU A 38 -16.97 13.00 9.44
CA LEU A 38 -18.37 13.32 9.23
C LEU A 38 -18.87 14.32 10.29
N THR A 39 -18.43 14.21 11.55
CA THR A 39 -18.79 15.17 12.60
C THR A 39 -18.28 16.60 12.33
N HIS A 40 -17.29 16.74 11.43
CA HIS A 40 -16.71 18.02 11.01
C HIS A 40 -17.16 18.44 9.60
N ASN A 41 -18.17 17.77 9.01
CA ASN A 41 -18.65 18.00 7.63
C ASN A 41 -17.57 17.88 6.54
N ALA A 42 -16.47 17.15 6.79
CA ALA A 42 -15.34 17.06 5.86
C ALA A 42 -15.54 16.00 4.74
N ILE A 43 -16.47 15.07 4.92
CA ILE A 43 -16.84 14.00 3.97
C ILE A 43 -18.35 13.74 3.99
N SER A 44 -18.88 13.00 2.99
CA SER A 44 -20.30 12.66 2.92
C SER A 44 -20.65 11.40 3.73
N PRO A 45 -21.93 11.22 4.14
CA PRO A 45 -22.39 9.97 4.76
C PRO A 45 -22.16 8.73 3.88
N GLU A 46 -22.29 8.86 2.55
CA GLU A 46 -22.08 7.75 1.60
C GLU A 46 -20.61 7.24 1.63
N THR A 47 -19.64 8.13 1.85
CA THR A 47 -18.22 7.74 2.00
C THR A 47 -18.00 6.91 3.26
N VAL A 48 -18.67 7.26 4.37
CA VAL A 48 -18.62 6.47 5.62
C VAL A 48 -19.21 5.08 5.42
N GLU A 49 -20.30 4.98 4.65
CA GLU A 49 -20.93 3.70 4.35
C GLU A 49 -19.98 2.75 3.63
N LYS A 50 -19.13 3.23 2.72
CA LYS A 50 -18.15 2.43 1.96
C LYS A 50 -16.87 2.12 2.74
N ALA A 51 -16.52 2.91 3.75
CA ALA A 51 -15.29 2.75 4.50
C ALA A 51 -15.30 1.43 5.32
N PRO A 52 -14.27 0.57 5.17
CA PRO A 52 -14.16 -0.67 5.94
C PRO A 52 -13.54 -0.42 7.32
N ASN A 53 -13.67 -1.39 8.21
CA ASN A 53 -12.82 -1.46 9.40
C ASN A 53 -11.52 -2.17 9.06
N PHE A 54 -10.40 -1.61 9.52
CA PHE A 54 -9.07 -2.21 9.40
C PHE A 54 -8.56 -2.65 10.77
N LEU A 55 -8.02 -3.86 10.85
CA LEU A 55 -7.37 -4.38 12.03
C LEU A 55 -5.95 -4.78 11.67
N PHE A 56 -4.96 -4.21 12.38
CA PHE A 56 -3.54 -4.40 12.13
C PHE A 56 -2.90 -5.39 13.10
N TYR A 57 -2.03 -6.25 12.59
CA TYR A 57 -1.18 -7.14 13.39
C TYR A 57 0.30 -6.85 13.06
N HIS A 58 1.09 -6.52 14.09
CA HIS A 58 2.53 -6.26 14.01
C HIS A 58 3.30 -7.33 14.81
N ILE A 59 4.37 -7.90 14.25
CA ILE A 59 5.22 -8.92 14.88
C ILE A 59 6.72 -8.54 14.78
N GLY A 60 7.34 -7.92 15.79
CA GLY A 60 8.82 -7.88 15.95
C GLY A 60 9.59 -6.58 15.60
N GLN A 61 10.82 -6.44 16.13
CA GLN A 61 11.66 -5.22 16.20
C GLN A 61 12.72 -5.07 15.07
N THR A 62 13.31 -3.86 15.00
CA THR A 62 13.97 -3.17 13.88
C THR A 62 15.51 -3.18 13.89
N LEU A 63 16.14 -3.46 12.72
CA LEU A 63 17.46 -3.05 12.20
C LEU A 63 17.46 -3.29 10.65
N GLU A 64 18.54 -2.94 9.93
CA GLU A 64 18.67 -3.01 8.46
C GLU A 64 18.22 -4.36 7.85
N PRO A 65 17.60 -4.38 6.65
CA PRO A 65 17.02 -5.59 6.07
C PRO A 65 18.06 -6.68 5.76
N SER A 66 17.94 -7.85 6.40
CA SER A 66 18.60 -9.07 5.93
C SER A 66 17.85 -9.73 4.78
N PHE A 67 18.59 -10.48 3.97
CA PHE A 67 18.07 -11.27 2.84
C PHE A 67 18.05 -12.77 3.15
N GLU A 68 18.16 -13.12 4.42
CA GLU A 68 18.01 -14.47 4.95
C GLU A 68 16.71 -14.54 5.74
N PHE A 69 15.73 -15.29 5.24
CA PHE A 69 14.40 -15.34 5.82
C PHE A 69 14.23 -16.61 6.66
N PRO A 70 13.78 -16.50 7.93
CA PRO A 70 13.43 -17.66 8.73
C PRO A 70 12.41 -18.55 8.01
N GLN A 71 12.55 -19.87 8.12
CA GLN A 71 11.64 -20.81 7.44
C GLN A 71 10.17 -20.59 7.82
N SER A 72 9.91 -20.22 9.08
CA SER A 72 8.56 -19.89 9.57
C SER A 72 7.90 -18.75 8.79
N TYR A 73 8.68 -17.83 8.22
CA TYR A 73 8.18 -16.69 7.44
C TYR A 73 7.88 -17.10 6.02
N VAL A 74 8.78 -17.88 5.42
CA VAL A 74 8.54 -18.52 4.12
C VAL A 74 7.24 -19.31 4.15
N ASP A 75 7.04 -20.11 5.20
CA ASP A 75 5.83 -20.92 5.39
C ASP A 75 4.58 -20.05 5.63
N PHE A 76 4.72 -18.95 6.38
CA PHE A 76 3.64 -17.99 6.59
C PHE A 76 3.18 -17.36 5.27
N ILE A 77 4.12 -16.87 4.45
CA ILE A 77 3.86 -16.27 3.15
C ILE A 77 3.18 -17.29 2.23
N LYS A 78 3.75 -18.50 2.11
CA LYS A 78 3.18 -19.57 1.28
C LYS A 78 1.76 -19.93 1.70
N ARG A 79 1.49 -20.04 2.99
CA ARG A 79 0.15 -20.36 3.53
C ARG A 79 -0.88 -19.30 3.16
N HIS A 80 -0.54 -18.01 3.29
CA HIS A 80 -1.45 -16.93 2.94
C HIS A 80 -1.66 -16.83 1.43
N HIS A 81 -0.60 -17.04 0.65
CA HIS A 81 -0.71 -17.12 -0.80
C HIS A 81 -1.64 -18.27 -1.24
N ALA A 82 -1.43 -19.47 -0.72
CA ALA A 82 -2.24 -20.66 -1.00
C ALA A 82 -3.71 -20.49 -0.56
N ALA A 83 -3.97 -19.69 0.48
CA ALA A 83 -5.32 -19.34 0.93
C ALA A 83 -5.98 -18.23 0.07
N GLY A 84 -5.38 -17.83 -1.05
CA GLY A 84 -5.92 -16.83 -1.98
C GLY A 84 -5.93 -15.41 -1.43
N LYS A 85 -5.12 -15.10 -0.41
CA LYS A 85 -5.04 -13.75 0.15
C LYS A 85 -4.31 -12.81 -0.79
N THR A 86 -4.71 -11.54 -0.81
CA THR A 86 -3.91 -10.50 -1.46
C THR A 86 -2.63 -10.29 -0.67
N ILE A 87 -1.49 -10.31 -1.37
CA ILE A 87 -0.16 -10.13 -0.79
C ILE A 87 0.41 -8.83 -1.31
N PHE A 88 0.86 -8.00 -0.39
CA PHE A 88 1.56 -6.76 -0.69
C PHE A 88 3.00 -6.89 -0.21
N CYS A 89 3.94 -6.34 -0.98
CA CYS A 89 5.26 -6.02 -0.48
C CYS A 89 5.72 -4.68 -1.05
N THR A 90 6.66 -4.06 -0.36
CA THR A 90 7.30 -2.82 -0.79
C THR A 90 8.80 -2.97 -0.60
N CYS A 91 9.59 -2.20 -1.35
CA CYS A 91 11.05 -2.20 -1.20
C CYS A 91 11.64 -3.60 -1.31
N THR A 92 12.51 -3.98 -0.37
CA THR A 92 13.14 -5.30 -0.28
C THR A 92 12.19 -6.43 0.10
N GLY A 93 10.94 -6.15 0.45
CA GLY A 93 9.93 -7.18 0.72
C GLY A 93 9.69 -8.10 -0.49
N ALA A 94 9.97 -7.63 -1.71
CA ALA A 94 9.93 -8.47 -2.90
C ALA A 94 10.95 -9.63 -2.86
N ALA A 95 12.08 -9.45 -2.16
CA ALA A 95 13.06 -10.51 -1.93
C ALA A 95 12.52 -11.61 -1.01
N ALA A 96 11.75 -11.23 0.01
CA ALA A 96 11.06 -12.19 0.88
C ALA A 96 10.07 -13.03 0.08
N LEU A 97 9.25 -12.39 -0.77
CA LEU A 97 8.32 -13.12 -1.64
C LEU A 97 9.06 -14.01 -2.64
N ALA A 98 10.11 -13.51 -3.29
CA ALA A 98 10.91 -14.27 -4.26
C ALA A 98 11.57 -15.51 -3.61
N SER A 99 12.05 -15.40 -2.37
CA SER A 99 12.65 -16.52 -1.63
C SER A 99 11.70 -17.69 -1.42
N THR A 100 10.38 -17.44 -1.44
CA THR A 100 9.37 -18.49 -1.30
C THR A 100 9.05 -19.22 -2.60
N GLY A 101 9.47 -18.66 -3.75
CA GLY A 101 9.12 -19.15 -5.09
C GLY A 101 7.74 -18.73 -5.59
N ILE A 102 6.93 -18.00 -4.80
CA ILE A 102 5.58 -17.56 -5.27
C ILE A 102 5.66 -16.52 -6.40
N LEU A 103 6.82 -15.89 -6.60
CA LEU A 103 7.06 -14.96 -7.70
C LEU A 103 7.63 -15.65 -8.95
N ASP A 104 7.93 -16.95 -8.93
CA ASP A 104 8.46 -17.65 -10.10
C ASP A 104 7.47 -17.56 -11.27
N GLY A 105 7.92 -17.00 -12.40
CA GLY A 105 7.10 -16.74 -13.60
C GLY A 105 6.14 -15.54 -13.49
N LYS A 106 6.15 -14.80 -12.37
CA LYS A 106 5.30 -13.64 -12.12
C LYS A 106 6.01 -12.33 -12.43
N ASN A 107 5.23 -11.31 -12.79
CA ASN A 107 5.73 -9.95 -12.92
C ASN A 107 5.85 -9.31 -11.53
N ALA A 108 7.00 -8.68 -11.26
CA ALA A 108 7.24 -8.01 -9.98
C ALA A 108 8.20 -6.83 -10.13
N THR A 109 8.29 -5.98 -9.12
CA THR A 109 9.31 -4.94 -8.99
C THR A 109 9.88 -4.90 -7.57
N VAL A 110 10.99 -4.18 -7.41
CA VAL A 110 11.75 -4.00 -6.17
C VAL A 110 12.29 -2.57 -6.15
N ASN A 111 12.87 -2.13 -5.03
CA ASN A 111 13.52 -0.83 -4.98
C ASN A 111 14.70 -0.73 -5.97
N ASN A 112 14.99 0.50 -6.40
CA ASN A 112 16.01 0.77 -7.42
C ASN A 112 17.43 0.36 -7.02
N VAL A 113 17.75 0.39 -5.72
CA VAL A 113 19.07 0.06 -5.19
C VAL A 113 19.32 -1.44 -5.34
N GLU A 114 18.34 -2.25 -4.96
CA GLU A 114 18.45 -3.71 -4.91
C GLU A 114 18.07 -4.41 -6.23
N TYR A 115 17.63 -3.66 -7.25
CA TYR A 115 17.18 -4.20 -8.52
C TYR A 115 18.19 -5.17 -9.15
N LYS A 116 19.46 -4.76 -9.26
CA LYS A 116 20.50 -5.61 -9.87
C LYS A 116 20.77 -6.87 -9.05
N TRP A 117 20.74 -6.77 -7.72
CA TRP A 117 20.99 -7.89 -6.83
C TRP A 117 19.86 -8.92 -6.94
N ILE A 118 18.60 -8.48 -6.84
CA ILE A 118 17.45 -9.39 -6.82
C ILE A 118 17.26 -10.10 -8.16
N THR A 119 17.52 -9.42 -9.29
CA THR A 119 17.36 -10.00 -10.64
C THR A 119 18.35 -11.14 -10.87
N ASN A 120 19.56 -11.01 -10.32
CA ASN A 120 20.56 -12.06 -10.40
C ASN A 120 20.24 -13.22 -9.45
N ARG A 121 19.72 -12.91 -8.26
CA ARG A 121 19.41 -13.90 -7.21
C ARG A 121 18.18 -14.75 -7.55
N TYR A 122 17.16 -14.16 -8.17
CA TYR A 122 15.88 -14.77 -8.49
C TYR A 122 15.51 -14.56 -9.97
N PRO A 123 16.22 -15.21 -10.90
CA PRO A 123 16.08 -14.97 -12.35
C PRO A 123 14.77 -15.52 -12.95
N LYS A 124 14.02 -16.32 -12.20
CA LYS A 124 12.72 -16.86 -12.64
C LYS A 124 11.58 -15.84 -12.52
N VAL A 125 11.80 -14.73 -11.82
CA VAL A 125 10.81 -13.67 -11.67
C VAL A 125 10.97 -12.69 -12.82
N ASN A 126 9.86 -12.25 -13.41
CA ASN A 126 9.85 -11.25 -14.47
C ASN A 126 9.93 -9.85 -13.84
N TRP A 127 11.15 -9.45 -13.45
CA TRP A 127 11.40 -8.15 -12.82
C TRP A 127 11.22 -6.98 -13.79
N SER A 128 10.51 -5.94 -13.38
CA SER A 128 10.34 -4.68 -14.11
C SER A 128 10.91 -3.49 -13.33
N LYS A 129 11.61 -2.59 -14.03
CA LYS A 129 12.09 -1.30 -13.51
C LYS A 129 11.29 -0.10 -14.03
N ASP A 130 10.32 -0.35 -14.90
CA ASP A 130 9.64 0.71 -15.66
C ASP A 130 8.44 1.31 -14.91
N LYS A 131 8.05 0.70 -13.79
CA LYS A 131 6.85 1.03 -13.02
C LYS A 131 7.18 1.16 -11.54
N LYS A 132 6.45 2.06 -10.86
CA LYS A 132 6.53 2.28 -9.41
C LYS A 132 6.04 1.07 -8.62
N TRP A 133 5.06 0.35 -9.15
CA TRP A 133 4.58 -0.92 -8.61
C TRP A 133 4.12 -1.83 -9.75
N VAL A 134 3.97 -3.12 -9.44
CA VAL A 134 3.47 -4.15 -10.36
C VAL A 134 2.39 -4.96 -9.65
N ILE A 135 1.34 -5.32 -10.39
CA ILE A 135 0.23 -6.13 -9.93
C ILE A 135 0.15 -7.37 -10.84
N ASP A 136 0.34 -8.56 -10.27
CA ASP A 136 0.18 -9.83 -10.97
C ASP A 136 -0.71 -10.76 -10.14
N GLY A 137 -1.97 -10.88 -10.56
CA GLY A 137 -2.99 -11.62 -9.81
C GLY A 137 -3.26 -11.00 -8.43
N ASN A 138 -3.05 -11.78 -7.38
CA ASN A 138 -3.21 -11.38 -5.98
C ASN A 138 -1.92 -10.83 -5.36
N ILE A 139 -0.83 -10.69 -6.11
CA ILE A 139 0.45 -10.19 -5.60
C ILE A 139 0.70 -8.77 -6.12
N TRP A 140 0.99 -7.86 -5.18
CA TRP A 140 1.24 -6.45 -5.40
C TRP A 140 2.64 -6.12 -4.89
N THR A 141 3.54 -5.72 -5.76
CA THR A 141 4.92 -5.39 -5.41
C THR A 141 5.19 -3.91 -5.70
N GLY A 142 5.53 -3.14 -4.67
CA GLY A 142 5.93 -1.73 -4.77
C GLY A 142 7.45 -1.56 -4.76
N GLY A 143 7.95 -0.66 -5.60
CA GLY A 143 9.38 -0.40 -5.76
C GLY A 143 10.03 0.11 -4.48
N GLY A 144 9.87 1.39 -4.12
CA GLY A 144 10.36 1.94 -2.83
C GLY A 144 9.22 2.24 -1.86
N ALA A 145 9.53 2.63 -0.61
CA ALA A 145 8.51 2.86 0.42
C ALA A 145 7.37 3.79 0.00
N VAL A 146 7.68 4.98 -0.51
CA VAL A 146 6.64 5.94 -0.93
C VAL A 146 5.92 5.45 -2.19
N ALA A 147 6.59 4.72 -3.09
CA ALA A 147 5.91 4.07 -4.22
C ALA A 147 4.96 2.95 -3.75
N GLY A 148 5.31 2.28 -2.65
CA GLY A 148 4.45 1.36 -1.93
C GLY A 148 3.22 2.06 -1.36
N MET A 149 3.40 3.21 -0.69
CA MET A 149 2.28 4.02 -0.22
C MET A 149 1.36 4.47 -1.36
N ASP A 150 1.92 4.88 -2.52
CA ASP A 150 1.15 5.22 -3.73
C ASP A 150 0.35 4.00 -4.25
N MET A 151 0.97 2.82 -4.26
CA MET A 151 0.33 1.56 -4.62
C MET A 151 -0.85 1.22 -3.68
N PHE A 152 -0.72 1.51 -2.37
CA PHE A 152 -1.79 1.31 -1.40
C PHE A 152 -2.95 2.30 -1.57
N ALA A 153 -2.67 3.55 -1.95
CA ALA A 153 -3.70 4.49 -2.37
C ALA A 153 -4.47 3.96 -3.59
N HIS A 154 -3.75 3.46 -4.60
CA HIS A 154 -4.38 2.83 -5.77
C HIS A 154 -5.23 1.61 -5.40
N TRP A 155 -4.76 0.79 -4.44
CA TRP A 155 -5.54 -0.34 -3.93
C TRP A 155 -6.83 0.11 -3.22
N LEU A 156 -6.77 1.15 -2.39
CA LEU A 156 -7.95 1.73 -1.72
C LEU A 156 -8.97 2.23 -2.74
N GLU A 157 -8.54 2.98 -3.75
CA GLU A 157 -9.42 3.48 -4.80
C GLU A 157 -10.09 2.33 -5.56
N LYS A 158 -9.31 1.31 -5.96
CA LYS A 158 -9.82 0.16 -6.70
C LYS A 158 -10.80 -0.68 -5.87
N SER A 159 -10.60 -0.76 -4.56
CA SER A 159 -11.34 -1.67 -3.67
C SER A 159 -12.58 -1.02 -3.04
N PHE A 160 -12.51 0.25 -2.69
CA PHE A 160 -13.54 0.95 -1.91
C PHE A 160 -14.04 2.25 -2.56
N GLY A 161 -13.46 2.64 -3.69
CA GLY A 161 -13.83 3.84 -4.41
C GLY A 161 -12.90 5.02 -4.13
N LYS A 162 -12.92 5.97 -5.06
CA LYS A 162 -12.07 7.17 -5.02
C LYS A 162 -12.36 8.04 -3.81
N ASP A 163 -13.61 8.11 -3.35
CA ASP A 163 -14.03 8.88 -2.19
C ASP A 163 -13.38 8.39 -0.88
N VAL A 164 -13.34 7.07 -0.66
CA VAL A 164 -12.69 6.46 0.51
C VAL A 164 -11.17 6.71 0.48
N MET A 165 -10.53 6.48 -0.66
CA MET A 165 -9.10 6.79 -0.84
C MET A 165 -8.80 8.26 -0.55
N MET A 166 -9.61 9.16 -1.12
CA MET A 166 -9.46 10.61 -0.93
C MET A 166 -9.66 11.04 0.52
N SER A 167 -10.58 10.41 1.25
CA SER A 167 -10.75 10.67 2.69
C SER A 167 -9.45 10.37 3.44
N GLY A 168 -8.85 9.19 3.21
CA GLY A 168 -7.58 8.82 3.83
C GLY A 168 -6.44 9.76 3.46
N ALA A 169 -6.26 10.02 2.17
CA ALA A 169 -5.18 10.86 1.66
C ALA A 169 -5.29 12.32 2.16
N LYS A 170 -6.50 12.88 2.25
CA LYS A 170 -6.74 14.26 2.71
C LYS A 170 -6.27 14.51 4.13
N ASN A 171 -6.49 13.55 5.03
CA ASN A 171 -6.13 13.68 6.44
C ASN A 171 -4.62 13.63 6.69
N LEU A 172 -3.89 13.03 5.76
CA LEU A 172 -2.43 12.92 5.81
C LEU A 172 -1.73 13.98 4.98
N ASP A 173 -2.48 14.95 4.42
CA ASP A 173 -1.97 15.92 3.43
C ASP A 173 -1.19 15.27 2.28
N TYR A 174 -1.63 14.08 1.88
CA TYR A 174 -0.93 13.20 0.96
C TYR A 174 -1.56 13.23 -0.44
N GLU A 175 -0.71 13.35 -1.48
CA GLU A 175 -1.11 13.27 -2.89
C GLU A 175 -0.45 12.04 -3.54
N PRO A 176 -1.18 10.93 -3.71
CA PRO A 176 -0.60 9.70 -4.26
C PRO A 176 -0.28 9.84 -5.73
N ARG A 177 0.87 9.30 -6.16
CA ARG A 177 1.30 9.26 -7.56
C ARG A 177 0.73 8.04 -8.31
N ASP A 178 0.72 8.14 -9.64
CA ASP A 178 0.33 7.06 -10.55
C ASP A 178 1.46 6.01 -10.71
N ILE A 179 1.15 4.94 -11.45
CA ILE A 179 2.05 3.80 -11.64
C ILE A 179 3.38 4.18 -12.31
N ASN A 180 3.42 5.32 -13.01
CA ASN A 180 4.62 5.85 -13.65
C ASN A 180 5.38 6.81 -12.74
N GLY A 181 4.77 7.27 -11.65
CA GLY A 181 5.29 8.32 -10.78
C GLY A 181 5.24 9.71 -11.42
N ILE A 182 4.44 9.89 -12.46
CA ILE A 182 4.35 11.12 -13.27
C ILE A 182 3.01 11.81 -13.03
N GLY A 183 1.93 11.06 -12.91
CA GLY A 183 0.61 11.57 -12.53
C GLY A 183 0.40 11.52 -11.03
N GLY A 184 -0.51 12.33 -10.51
CA GLY A 184 -1.15 12.08 -9.21
C GLY A 184 -2.51 11.43 -9.44
N VAL A 185 -2.92 10.47 -8.60
CA VAL A 185 -4.37 10.24 -8.40
C VAL A 185 -4.85 11.32 -7.45
N ILE A 186 -5.05 12.53 -7.98
CA ILE A 186 -5.77 13.59 -7.29
C ILE A 186 -7.20 13.66 -7.88
N PRO A 187 -8.07 14.44 -7.26
CA PRO A 187 -8.46 15.65 -7.95
C PRO A 187 -7.79 16.79 -7.21
N PHE A 188 -7.12 17.66 -7.97
CA PHE A 188 -6.65 18.94 -7.47
C PHE A 188 -7.74 19.53 -6.56
N ARG A 189 -7.36 20.01 -5.37
CA ARG A 189 -8.34 20.62 -4.48
C ARG A 189 -8.69 21.98 -5.07
N TYR A 190 -9.97 22.29 -5.13
CA TYR A 190 -10.44 23.60 -5.55
C TYR A 190 -11.32 24.20 -4.44
N ASP A 191 -11.26 25.50 -4.28
CA ASP A 191 -12.24 26.23 -3.47
C ASP A 191 -13.62 26.30 -4.18
N LYS A 192 -14.59 26.97 -3.54
CA LYS A 192 -15.97 27.07 -4.05
C LYS A 192 -16.04 27.85 -5.37
N GLU A 193 -15.00 28.65 -5.63
CA GLU A 193 -14.80 29.48 -6.80
C GLU A 193 -14.00 28.75 -7.91
N GLY A 194 -13.58 27.49 -7.67
CA GLY A 194 -12.87 26.67 -8.66
C GLY A 194 -11.38 26.96 -8.78
N LYS A 195 -10.76 27.66 -7.82
CA LYS A 195 -9.32 27.93 -7.79
C LYS A 195 -8.60 26.83 -7.03
N GLN A 196 -7.46 26.37 -7.58
CA GLN A 196 -6.68 25.30 -6.96
C GLN A 196 -6.11 25.75 -5.60
N VAL A 197 -6.28 24.91 -4.57
CA VAL A 197 -5.81 25.14 -3.20
C VAL A 197 -4.87 24.03 -2.73
N SER A 198 -4.02 24.36 -1.74
CA SER A 198 -3.06 23.44 -1.11
C SER A 198 -3.76 22.27 -0.39
N THR A 199 -3.06 21.15 -0.22
CA THR A 199 -3.54 20.04 0.64
C THR A 199 -3.75 20.46 2.09
N THR A 200 -3.06 21.48 2.56
CA THR A 200 -3.26 22.00 3.93
C THR A 200 -4.58 22.77 4.11
N VAL A 201 -5.34 23.01 3.04
CA VAL A 201 -6.62 23.74 3.08
C VAL A 201 -7.79 22.76 3.12
N PHE A 202 -8.56 22.81 4.20
CA PHE A 202 -9.82 22.09 4.35
C PHE A 202 -10.94 22.88 3.66
N PRO A 203 -11.65 22.30 2.67
CA PRO A 203 -12.79 22.99 2.07
C PRO A 203 -13.93 23.12 3.08
N ASN A 204 -14.47 24.34 3.21
CA ASN A 204 -15.66 24.65 4.01
C ASN A 204 -16.95 24.09 3.42
#